data_AF-A0AAQ0QDX2-F1
#
_entry.id   AF-A0AAQ0QDX2-F1
#
_cell.length_a   1.000
_cell.length_b   1.000
_cell.length_c   1.000
_cell.angle_alpha   90.00
_cell.angle_beta   90.00
_cell.angle_gamma   90.00
#
_symmetry.space_group_name_H-M   'P 1'
#
loop_
_entity.id
_entity.type
_entity.pdbx_description
1 polymer ?
#
loop_
_entity_poly.entity_id
_entity_poly.type
_entity_poly.pdbx_seq_one_letter_code
_entity_poly.pdbx_strand_id
1 'polypeptide(L)'
;MRWEGGQRLFNFAYSIGAAIVIWGALFKILHLPGGNTLLCIGMGTEVIMFILTAFDRPPKEYHWEDVFPELDGGESRELPLRAPAAERQAATEEIAATETSRPAPVAAPVAESADLSELTAATQNYLAQMNAISEQMELLRSTTEALNSVSAVLLDSYRAITENSASVTENSRGYIERMADLNRNLGGLNTIYEIQLKSVSTQLESIDRVNRGIKDIRDMYEKSAAQSARYCEETEKMARNMQQLNSVYEKMLHAMTVNMYRPMMNDIPGAQSSGTV
;
A
#
# COMPACT_ATOMS: atom_id res chain seq x y z
N MET A 1 14.70 -22.19 -7.52
CA MET A 1 13.35 -21.57 -7.41
C MET A 1 13.27 -20.87 -6.07
N ARG A 2 13.36 -19.54 -6.03
CA ARG A 2 13.25 -18.75 -4.79
C ARG A 2 11.76 -18.58 -4.46
N TRP A 3 11.38 -19.03 -3.26
CA TRP A 3 10.01 -19.18 -2.80
C TRP A 3 9.50 -17.83 -2.25
N GLU A 4 9.08 -16.91 -3.14
CA GLU A 4 8.61 -15.56 -2.78
C GLU A 4 7.21 -15.54 -2.11
N GLY A 5 6.55 -16.70 -2.00
CA GLY A 5 5.29 -16.88 -1.26
C GLY A 5 5.44 -17.16 0.24
N GLY A 6 6.68 -17.30 0.74
CA GLY A 6 6.98 -17.75 2.11
C GLY A 6 6.33 -16.89 3.18
N GLN A 7 6.70 -15.62 3.21
CA GLN A 7 6.28 -14.68 4.26
C GLN A 7 4.76 -14.50 4.35
N ARG A 8 4.06 -14.49 3.21
CA ARG A 8 2.59 -14.38 3.20
C ARG A 8 1.93 -15.65 3.73
N LEU A 9 2.46 -16.83 3.38
CA LEU A 9 1.97 -18.09 3.90
C LEU A 9 2.23 -18.23 5.42
N PHE A 10 3.38 -17.75 5.90
CA PHE A 10 3.70 -17.74 7.33
C PHE A 10 2.80 -16.80 8.14
N ASN A 11 2.57 -15.57 7.66
CA ASN A 11 1.62 -14.65 8.29
C ASN A 11 0.19 -15.22 8.31
N PHE A 12 -0.19 -15.93 7.24
CA PHE A 12 -1.49 -16.61 7.17
C PHE A 12 -1.59 -17.79 8.14
N ALA A 13 -0.53 -18.61 8.24
CA ALA A 13 -0.46 -19.70 9.20
C ALA A 13 -0.55 -19.19 10.64
N TYR A 14 0.22 -18.16 11.00
CA TYR A 14 0.19 -17.53 12.33
C TYR A 14 -1.20 -17.02 12.70
N SER A 15 -1.86 -16.30 11.79
CA SER A 15 -3.21 -15.77 12.02
C SER A 15 -4.27 -16.87 12.19
N ILE A 16 -4.16 -17.98 11.46
CA ILE A 16 -5.03 -19.16 11.65
C ILE A 16 -4.76 -19.83 13.00
N GLY A 17 -3.50 -20.03 13.37
CA GLY A 17 -3.13 -20.63 14.66
C GLY A 17 -3.71 -19.83 15.84
N ALA A 18 -3.49 -18.51 15.83
CA ALA A 18 -4.02 -17.61 16.86
C ALA A 18 -5.56 -17.64 16.93
N ALA A 19 -6.25 -17.74 15.79
CA ALA A 19 -7.71 -17.83 15.77
C ALA A 19 -8.23 -19.11 16.45
N ILE A 20 -7.58 -20.26 16.23
CA ILE A 20 -7.96 -21.54 16.84
C ILE A 20 -7.76 -21.49 18.37
N VAL A 21 -6.68 -20.85 18.83
CA VAL A 21 -6.39 -20.65 20.27
C VAL A 21 -7.46 -19.79 20.93
N ILE A 22 -7.78 -18.63 20.32
CA ILE A 22 -8.79 -17.70 20.85
C ILE A 22 -10.17 -18.37 20.85
N TRP A 23 -10.49 -19.15 19.83
CA TRP A 23 -11.74 -19.91 19.77
C TRP A 23 -11.82 -20.98 20.87
N GLY A 24 -10.71 -21.70 21.12
CA GLY A 24 -10.51 -22.60 22.26
C GLY A 24 -10.79 -21.94 23.61
N ALA A 25 -10.16 -20.78 23.83
CA ALA A 25 -10.31 -19.99 25.06
C ALA A 25 -11.74 -19.47 25.25
N LEU A 26 -12.40 -19.01 24.18
CA LEU A 26 -13.77 -18.51 24.21
C LEU A 26 -14.75 -19.58 24.70
N PHE A 27 -14.67 -20.81 24.19
CA PHE A 27 -15.53 -21.90 24.63
C PHE A 27 -15.28 -22.31 26.08
N LYS A 28 -14.03 -22.22 26.55
CA LYS A 28 -13.69 -22.46 27.95
C LYS A 28 -14.33 -21.40 28.87
N ILE A 29 -14.28 -20.12 28.50
CA ILE A 29 -14.86 -19.02 29.28
C ILE A 29 -16.39 -19.11 29.30
N LEU A 30 -17.01 -19.44 28.17
CA LEU A 30 -18.47 -19.56 28.03
C LEU A 30 -19.04 -20.86 28.65
N HIS A 31 -18.18 -21.73 29.22
CA HIS A 31 -18.56 -23.02 29.82
C HIS A 31 -19.39 -23.91 28.89
N LEU A 32 -19.11 -23.86 27.59
CA LEU A 32 -19.78 -24.69 26.61
C LEU A 32 -19.29 -26.15 26.70
N PRO A 33 -20.16 -27.15 26.45
CA PRO A 33 -19.76 -28.54 26.39
C PRO A 33 -18.66 -28.71 25.33
N GLY A 34 -17.54 -29.32 25.70
CA GLY A 34 -16.36 -29.46 24.82
C GLY A 34 -15.33 -28.32 24.90
N GLY A 35 -15.50 -27.33 25.80
CA GLY A 35 -14.52 -26.25 25.97
C GLY A 35 -13.11 -26.73 26.37
N ASN A 36 -13.01 -27.78 27.19
CA ASN A 36 -11.70 -28.36 27.55
C ASN A 36 -10.98 -29.01 26.37
N THR A 37 -11.71 -29.72 25.52
CA THR A 37 -11.14 -30.38 24.34
C THR A 37 -10.73 -29.35 23.29
N LEU A 38 -11.55 -28.32 23.08
CA LEU A 38 -11.24 -27.23 22.16
C LEU A 38 -10.01 -26.42 22.62
N LEU A 39 -9.92 -26.14 23.92
CA LEU A 39 -8.79 -25.45 24.51
C LEU A 39 -7.49 -26.27 24.45
N CYS A 40 -7.58 -27.60 24.64
CA CYS A 40 -6.42 -28.48 24.46
C CYS A 40 -5.91 -28.47 23.01
N ILE A 41 -6.83 -28.48 22.03
CA ILE A 41 -6.48 -28.36 20.61
C ILE A 41 -5.84 -26.98 20.33
N GLY A 42 -6.44 -25.90 20.82
CA GLY A 42 -5.89 -24.54 20.67
C GLY A 42 -4.49 -24.42 21.23
N MET A 43 -4.27 -24.79 22.49
CA MET A 43 -2.93 -24.75 23.10
C MET A 43 -1.95 -25.68 22.38
N GLY A 44 -2.40 -26.82 21.85
CA GLY A 44 -1.57 -27.70 21.01
C GLY A 44 -1.13 -27.03 19.71
N THR A 45 -2.04 -26.31 19.03
CA THR A 45 -1.70 -25.56 17.82
C THR A 45 -0.72 -24.41 18.09
N GLU A 46 -0.80 -23.77 19.26
CA GLU A 46 0.13 -22.70 19.67
C GLU A 46 1.56 -23.22 19.84
N VAL A 47 1.73 -24.39 20.47
CA VAL A 47 3.06 -25.03 20.63
C VAL A 47 3.68 -25.34 19.25
N ILE A 48 2.87 -25.83 18.31
CA ILE A 48 3.35 -26.12 16.95
C ILE A 48 3.75 -24.81 16.24
N MET A 49 2.97 -23.74 16.38
CA MET A 49 3.30 -22.43 15.81
C MET A 49 4.61 -21.88 16.37
N PHE A 50 4.83 -21.95 17.69
CA PHE A 50 6.08 -21.51 18.29
C PHE A 50 7.29 -22.29 17.80
N ILE A 51 7.15 -23.60 17.61
CA ILE A 51 8.22 -24.43 17.05
C ILE A 51 8.51 -24.00 15.61
N LEU A 52 7.49 -23.76 14.78
CA LEU A 52 7.69 -23.29 13.41
C LEU A 52 8.34 -21.90 13.34
N THR A 53 7.96 -20.98 14.23
CA THR A 53 8.55 -19.64 14.29
C THR A 53 9.99 -19.65 14.81
N ALA A 54 10.35 -20.59 15.70
CA ALA A 54 11.72 -20.71 16.21
C ALA A 54 12.76 -21.08 15.11
N PHE A 55 12.31 -21.71 14.02
CA PHE A 55 13.16 -22.00 12.87
C PHE A 55 13.11 -20.92 11.78
N ASP A 56 12.30 -19.87 11.95
CA ASP A 56 12.21 -18.78 10.99
C ASP A 56 13.23 -17.67 11.31
N ARG A 57 13.90 -17.18 10.27
CA ARG A 57 14.86 -16.07 10.42
C ARG A 57 14.06 -14.76 10.48
N PRO A 58 14.46 -13.78 11.32
CA PRO A 58 13.79 -12.50 11.38
C PRO A 58 13.76 -11.84 10.00
N PRO A 59 12.66 -11.13 9.64
CA PRO A 59 12.57 -10.42 8.38
C PRO A 59 13.73 -9.43 8.29
N LYS A 60 14.39 -9.37 7.13
CA LYS A 60 15.46 -8.42 6.89
C LYS A 60 14.86 -7.01 6.91
N GLU A 61 15.18 -6.25 7.96
CA GLU A 61 14.97 -4.81 7.96
C GLU A 61 15.94 -4.22 6.94
N TYR A 62 15.38 -3.61 5.90
CA TYR A 62 16.16 -2.88 4.91
C TYR A 62 16.29 -1.45 5.42
N HIS A 63 17.47 -1.08 5.88
CA HIS A 63 17.84 0.29 6.21
C HIS A 63 18.06 1.06 4.90
N TRP A 64 16.95 1.52 4.32
CA TRP A 64 16.96 2.34 3.11
C TRP A 64 17.60 3.72 3.34
N GLU A 65 17.76 4.13 4.60
CA GLU A 65 18.51 5.31 5.06
C GLU A 65 20.00 5.25 4.68
N ASP A 66 20.61 4.06 4.66
CA ASP A 66 22.02 3.88 4.29
C ASP A 66 22.29 4.06 2.79
N VAL A 67 21.25 3.88 1.96
CA VAL A 67 21.35 3.89 0.49
C VAL A 67 20.83 5.20 -0.10
N PHE A 68 19.89 5.86 0.58
CA PHE A 68 19.35 7.17 0.24
C PHE A 68 19.42 8.08 1.46
N PRO A 69 20.58 8.72 1.72
CA PRO A 69 20.73 9.68 2.82
C PRO A 69 19.81 10.90 2.70
N GLU A 70 19.18 11.09 1.53
CA GLU A 70 18.13 12.09 1.28
C GLU A 70 16.84 11.87 2.09
N LEU A 71 16.62 10.66 2.63
CA LEU A 71 15.44 10.33 3.43
C LEU A 71 15.63 10.57 4.94
N ASP A 72 16.88 10.61 5.42
CA ASP A 72 17.23 10.76 6.85
C ASP A 72 17.14 12.22 7.32
N GLY A 73 16.95 13.16 6.39
CA GLY A 73 16.85 14.59 6.68
C GLY A 73 15.62 15.21 6.02
N GLY A 74 14.53 15.34 6.76
CA GLY A 74 13.33 16.10 6.36
C GLY A 74 13.53 17.62 6.29
N GLU A 75 14.72 18.11 5.95
CA GLU A 75 14.95 19.50 5.58
C GLU A 75 15.37 19.54 4.11
N SER A 76 14.50 20.15 3.30
CA SER A 76 14.77 20.59 1.93
C SER A 76 16.00 21.51 1.91
N ARG A 77 17.19 20.92 1.95
CA ARG A 77 18.44 21.65 1.79
C ARG A 77 18.57 21.91 0.30
N GLU A 78 18.11 23.08 -0.14
CA GLU A 78 18.47 23.63 -1.44
C GLU A 78 19.99 23.59 -1.55
N LEU A 79 20.51 22.61 -2.29
CA LEU A 79 21.92 22.51 -2.58
C LEU A 79 22.26 23.69 -3.50
N PRO A 80 23.15 24.62 -3.12
CA PRO A 80 23.64 25.60 -4.06
C PRO A 80 24.45 24.82 -5.11
N LEU A 81 24.00 24.93 -6.36
CA LEU A 81 24.66 24.43 -7.55
C LEU A 81 26.18 24.69 -7.45
N ARG A 82 26.95 23.63 -7.15
CA ARG A 82 28.41 23.70 -7.03
C ARG A 82 28.99 23.86 -8.43
N ALA A 83 29.18 25.11 -8.85
CA ALA A 83 30.10 25.43 -9.93
C ALA A 83 31.52 24.95 -9.53
N PRO A 84 32.29 24.33 -10.45
CA PRO A 84 33.65 23.94 -10.16
C PRO A 84 34.52 25.20 -10.05
N ALA A 85 34.77 25.63 -8.81
CA ALA A 85 35.86 26.54 -8.50
C ALA A 85 37.18 25.77 -8.62
N ALA A 86 37.79 25.83 -9.80
CA ALA A 86 39.16 25.41 -10.02
C ALA A 86 40.10 26.41 -9.32
N GLU A 87 40.48 26.05 -8.10
CA GLU A 87 41.47 26.77 -7.32
C GLU A 87 42.86 26.46 -7.88
N ARG A 88 43.52 27.52 -8.34
CA ARG A 88 44.89 27.52 -8.85
C ARG A 88 45.87 27.10 -7.75
N GLN A 89 46.72 26.12 -8.04
CA GLN A 89 48.07 26.06 -7.46
C GLN A 89 49.09 26.04 -8.59
N ALA A 90 49.99 27.01 -8.49
CA ALA A 90 51.03 27.34 -9.44
C ALA A 90 52.16 26.30 -9.39
N ALA A 91 52.56 25.81 -10.56
CA ALA A 91 53.92 25.38 -10.82
C ALA A 91 54.37 26.13 -12.07
N THR A 92 55.13 27.19 -11.84
CA THR A 92 55.75 28.02 -12.85
C THR A 92 56.90 27.23 -13.48
N GLU A 93 56.74 26.78 -14.74
CA GLU A 93 57.86 26.26 -15.52
C GLU A 93 58.72 27.43 -15.99
N GLU A 94 59.89 27.54 -15.37
CA GLU A 94 60.98 28.43 -15.74
C GLU A 94 61.70 27.86 -16.96
N ILE A 95 61.43 28.44 -18.14
CA ILE A 95 62.19 28.16 -19.36
C ILE A 95 63.49 28.96 -19.26
N ALA A 96 64.51 28.38 -18.64
CA ALA A 96 65.85 28.94 -18.62
C ALA A 96 66.56 28.65 -19.96
N ALA A 97 66.61 29.67 -20.81
CA ALA A 97 67.57 29.74 -21.90
C ALA A 97 68.99 29.87 -21.33
N THR A 98 69.90 28.99 -21.73
CA THR A 98 71.35 29.23 -21.64
C THR A 98 71.99 28.70 -22.90
N GLU A 99 72.39 29.63 -23.75
CA GLU A 99 73.32 29.43 -24.85
C GLU A 99 74.73 29.10 -24.33
N THR A 100 75.55 28.54 -25.25
CA THR A 100 77.02 28.62 -25.33
C THR A 100 77.79 27.36 -24.92
N SER A 101 78.17 26.52 -25.89
CA SER A 101 79.59 26.34 -26.30
C SER A 101 79.82 25.09 -27.18
N ARG A 102 80.29 25.36 -28.41
CA ARG A 102 81.10 24.57 -29.37
C ARG A 102 81.53 23.12 -29.03
N PRO A 103 81.56 22.21 -30.03
CA PRO A 103 82.29 20.95 -30.00
C PRO A 103 83.70 21.11 -30.62
N ALA A 104 84.74 20.55 -29.98
CA ALA A 104 86.02 20.16 -30.60
C ALA A 104 86.85 19.29 -29.60
N PRO A 105 87.89 18.56 -30.04
CA PRO A 105 87.85 17.12 -30.29
C PRO A 105 88.73 16.31 -29.32
N VAL A 106 88.46 15.02 -29.16
CA VAL A 106 89.36 14.11 -28.42
C VAL A 106 90.25 13.40 -29.44
N ALA A 107 91.53 13.77 -29.45
CA ALA A 107 92.60 13.02 -30.07
C ALA A 107 93.21 12.06 -29.04
N ALA A 108 93.41 10.80 -29.44
CA ALA A 108 94.14 9.77 -28.70
C ALA A 108 95.66 10.10 -28.66
N PRO A 109 96.49 9.41 -27.84
CA PRO A 109 96.92 8.06 -28.22
C PRO A 109 97.02 7.04 -27.08
N VAL A 110 96.82 5.79 -27.52
CA VAL A 110 97.28 4.51 -26.95
C VAL A 110 98.65 4.59 -26.26
N ALA A 111 98.72 4.04 -25.05
CA ALA A 111 99.95 3.60 -24.40
C ALA A 111 99.81 2.13 -24.01
N GLU A 112 100.80 1.37 -24.42
CA GLU A 112 100.93 -0.08 -24.47
C GLU A 112 101.39 -0.65 -23.12
N SER A 113 100.94 -1.89 -22.83
CA SER A 113 101.49 -2.85 -21.84
C SER A 113 100.97 -2.87 -20.39
N ALA A 114 99.73 -3.36 -20.19
CA ALA A 114 99.28 -4.13 -19.01
C ALA A 114 98.17 -5.17 -19.38
N ASP A 115 98.27 -5.76 -20.57
CA ASP A 115 97.08 -5.97 -21.41
C ASP A 115 96.56 -7.43 -21.50
N LEU A 116 96.71 -8.25 -20.46
CA LEU A 116 96.04 -9.57 -20.42
C LEU A 116 95.01 -9.66 -19.29
N SER A 117 95.34 -9.25 -18.06
CA SER A 117 94.37 -9.23 -16.95
C SER A 117 93.32 -8.14 -17.10
N GLU A 118 93.73 -6.97 -17.60
CA GLU A 118 92.86 -5.82 -17.82
C GLU A 118 91.98 -6.02 -19.07
N LEU A 119 92.52 -6.62 -20.13
CA LEU A 119 91.76 -7.08 -21.29
C LEU A 119 90.74 -8.17 -20.92
N THR A 120 91.11 -9.10 -20.03
CA THR A 120 90.18 -10.14 -19.55
C THR A 120 89.07 -9.52 -18.70
N ALA A 121 89.39 -8.54 -17.84
CA ALA A 121 88.39 -7.80 -17.05
C ALA A 121 87.49 -6.91 -17.92
N ALA A 122 88.05 -6.24 -18.93
CA ALA A 122 87.31 -5.44 -19.91
C ALA A 122 86.40 -6.33 -20.77
N THR A 123 86.86 -7.52 -21.17
CA THR A 123 86.05 -8.51 -21.90
C THR A 123 84.95 -9.08 -21.00
N GLN A 124 85.23 -9.34 -19.72
CA GLN A 124 84.21 -9.78 -18.76
C GLN A 124 83.14 -8.72 -18.53
N ASN A 125 83.54 -7.46 -18.39
CA ASN A 125 82.62 -6.33 -18.27
C ASN A 125 81.83 -6.10 -19.55
N TYR A 126 82.44 -6.28 -20.72
CA TYR A 126 81.74 -6.19 -22.01
C TYR A 126 80.69 -7.31 -22.16
N LEU A 127 81.02 -8.54 -21.77
CA LEU A 127 80.07 -9.66 -21.76
C LEU A 127 78.93 -9.45 -20.75
N ALA A 128 79.25 -8.94 -19.56
CA ALA A 128 78.24 -8.58 -18.56
C ALA A 128 77.32 -7.45 -19.05
N GLN A 129 77.89 -6.44 -19.72
CA GLN A 129 77.15 -5.35 -20.32
C GLN A 129 76.30 -5.83 -21.51
N MET A 130 76.78 -6.77 -22.32
CA MET A 130 76.00 -7.39 -23.40
C MET A 130 74.79 -8.17 -22.86
N ASN A 131 74.97 -8.91 -21.77
CA ASN A 131 73.88 -9.62 -21.11
C ASN A 131 72.87 -8.64 -20.48
N ALA A 132 73.33 -7.56 -19.86
CA ALA A 132 72.46 -6.50 -19.32
C ALA A 132 71.68 -5.76 -20.42
N ILE A 133 72.28 -5.54 -21.59
CA ILE A 133 71.60 -4.98 -22.76
C ILE A 133 70.54 -5.94 -23.29
N SER A 134 70.83 -7.25 -23.33
CA SER A 134 69.85 -8.27 -23.72
C SER A 134 68.65 -8.30 -22.77
N GLU A 135 68.89 -8.21 -21.46
CA GLU A 135 67.85 -8.16 -20.43
C GLU A 135 67.02 -6.86 -20.52
N GLN A 136 67.66 -5.71 -20.78
CA GLN A 136 66.97 -4.45 -21.04
C GLN A 136 66.15 -4.47 -22.34
N MET A 137 66.63 -5.16 -23.38
CA MET A 137 65.92 -5.29 -24.65
C MET A 137 64.69 -6.20 -24.54
N GLU A 138 64.78 -7.25 -23.73
CA GLU A 138 63.64 -8.10 -23.32
C GLU A 138 62.60 -7.30 -22.53
N LEU A 139 63.05 -6.50 -21.56
CA LEU A 139 62.18 -5.61 -20.78
C LEU A 139 61.49 -4.57 -21.66
N LEU A 140 62.21 -3.97 -22.61
CA LEU A 140 61.68 -3.00 -23.58
C LEU A 140 60.63 -3.63 -24.50
N ARG A 141 60.88 -4.87 -24.97
CA ARG A 141 59.93 -5.63 -25.77
C ARG A 141 58.64 -5.93 -25.00
N SER A 142 58.77 -6.40 -23.75
CA SER A 142 57.65 -6.67 -22.84
C SER A 142 56.83 -5.40 -22.56
N THR A 143 57.49 -4.29 -22.24
CA THR A 143 56.81 -3.00 -21.98
C THR A 143 56.16 -2.43 -23.24
N THR A 144 56.74 -2.63 -24.42
CA THR A 144 56.14 -2.24 -25.71
C THR A 144 54.90 -3.08 -26.03
N GLU A 145 54.92 -4.38 -25.76
CA GLU A 145 53.74 -5.25 -25.88
C GLU A 145 52.65 -4.83 -24.88
N ALA A 146 53.01 -4.53 -23.63
CA ALA A 146 52.09 -4.07 -22.61
C ALA A 146 51.43 -2.73 -23.01
N LEU A 147 52.20 -1.76 -23.50
CA LEU A 147 51.68 -0.47 -23.99
C LEU A 147 50.71 -0.64 -25.16
N ASN A 148 51.04 -1.51 -26.12
CA ASN A 148 50.12 -1.82 -27.22
C ASN A 148 48.82 -2.45 -26.73
N SER A 149 48.90 -3.37 -25.75
CA SER A 149 47.71 -3.99 -25.16
C SER A 149 46.82 -2.97 -24.44
N VAL A 150 47.42 -2.06 -23.67
CA VAL A 150 46.69 -0.99 -22.97
C VAL A 150 46.04 -0.05 -23.96
N SER A 151 46.75 0.32 -25.03
CA SER A 151 46.20 1.19 -26.07
C SER A 151 45.01 0.55 -26.81
N ALA A 152 45.05 -0.77 -27.03
CA ALA A 152 43.94 -1.53 -27.59
C ALA A 152 42.72 -1.55 -26.64
N VAL A 153 42.95 -1.80 -25.35
CA VAL A 153 41.89 -1.78 -24.33
C VAL A 153 41.30 -0.37 -24.16
N LEU A 154 42.11 0.68 -24.21
CA LEU A 154 41.64 2.06 -24.15
C LEU A 154 40.73 2.38 -25.35
N LEU A 155 41.15 1.99 -26.56
CA LEU A 155 40.35 2.20 -27.76
C LEU A 155 39.01 1.46 -27.67
N ASP A 156 39.02 0.21 -27.19
CA ASP A 156 37.83 -0.62 -27.05
C ASP A 156 36.86 -0.05 -26.00
N SER A 157 37.39 0.39 -24.87
CA SER A 157 36.60 1.08 -23.84
C SER A 157 36.05 2.43 -24.31
N TYR A 158 36.79 3.22 -25.10
CA TYR A 158 36.27 4.46 -25.72
C TYR A 158 35.13 4.17 -26.70
N ARG A 159 35.22 3.11 -27.50
CA ARG A 159 34.13 2.66 -28.38
C ARG A 159 32.92 2.22 -27.57
N ALA A 160 33.14 1.38 -26.56
CA ALA A 160 32.07 0.91 -25.67
C ALA A 160 31.38 2.07 -24.94
N ILE A 161 32.12 3.08 -24.45
CA ILE A 161 31.56 4.28 -23.81
C ILE A 161 30.75 5.11 -24.80
N THR A 162 31.21 5.26 -26.04
CA THR A 162 30.51 6.03 -27.08
C THR A 162 29.21 5.34 -27.50
N GLU A 163 29.26 4.03 -27.72
CA GLU A 163 28.08 3.23 -28.10
C GLU A 163 27.07 3.14 -26.95
N ASN A 164 27.55 2.95 -25.71
CA ASN A 164 26.73 2.99 -24.51
C ASN A 164 26.12 4.38 -24.28
N SER A 165 26.85 5.48 -24.53
CA SER A 165 26.30 6.84 -24.38
C SER A 165 25.11 7.11 -25.29
N ALA A 166 25.12 6.59 -26.53
CA ALA A 166 23.98 6.69 -27.43
C ALA A 166 22.76 5.92 -26.87
N SER A 167 22.98 4.68 -26.40
CA SER A 167 21.93 3.87 -25.79
C SER A 167 21.39 4.47 -24.49
N VAL A 168 22.24 5.05 -23.64
CA VAL A 168 21.85 5.75 -22.41
C VAL A 168 21.01 6.98 -22.72
N THR A 169 21.35 7.72 -23.79
CA THR A 169 20.56 8.88 -24.21
C THR A 169 19.16 8.47 -24.69
N GLU A 170 19.07 7.41 -25.50
CA GLU A 170 17.81 6.81 -25.95
C GLU A 170 16.95 6.34 -24.76
N ASN A 171 17.54 5.57 -23.84
CA ASN A 171 16.87 5.06 -22.65
C ASN A 171 16.43 6.19 -21.71
N SER A 172 17.24 7.23 -21.54
CA SER A 172 16.90 8.40 -20.73
C SER A 172 15.72 9.16 -21.33
N ARG A 173 15.67 9.28 -22.66
CA ARG A 173 14.53 9.88 -23.36
C ARG A 173 13.24 9.07 -23.13
N GLY A 174 13.31 7.75 -23.28
CA GLY A 174 12.17 6.87 -23.00
C GLY A 174 11.74 6.90 -21.52
N TYR A 175 12.68 7.07 -20.59
CA TYR A 175 12.38 7.25 -19.18
C TYR A 175 11.63 8.54 -18.90
N ILE A 176 12.06 9.66 -19.49
CA ILE A 176 11.37 10.96 -19.37
C ILE A 176 9.92 10.86 -19.88
N GLU A 177 9.72 10.16 -21.00
CA GLU A 177 8.40 9.96 -21.59
C GLU A 177 7.49 9.13 -20.66
N ARG A 178 8.00 8.02 -20.10
CA ARG A 178 7.29 7.22 -19.09
C ARG A 178 7.01 8.00 -17.81
N MET A 179 7.91 8.89 -17.40
CA MET A 179 7.72 9.73 -16.22
C MET A 179 6.66 10.81 -16.48
N ALA A 180 6.59 11.35 -17.69
CA ALA A 180 5.52 12.25 -18.11
C ALA A 180 4.16 11.54 -18.12
N ASP A 181 4.10 10.32 -18.63
CA ASP A 181 2.89 9.48 -18.59
C ASP A 181 2.47 9.14 -17.16
N LEU A 182 3.43 8.79 -16.29
CA LEU A 182 3.17 8.55 -14.87
C LEU A 182 2.61 9.80 -14.20
N ASN A 183 3.19 10.97 -14.44
CA ASN A 183 2.70 12.22 -13.89
C ASN A 183 1.26 12.53 -14.37
N ARG A 184 0.98 12.31 -15.65
CA ARG A 184 -0.38 12.45 -16.20
C ARG A 184 -1.35 11.47 -15.56
N ASN A 185 -0.93 10.22 -15.33
CA ASN A 185 -1.74 9.21 -14.67
C ASN A 185 -1.98 9.54 -13.19
N LEU A 186 -0.97 9.97 -12.45
CA LEU A 186 -1.11 10.43 -11.07
C LEU A 186 -2.05 11.62 -10.96
N GLY A 187 -1.97 12.58 -11.89
CA GLY A 187 -2.92 13.68 -12.00
C GLY A 187 -4.35 13.18 -12.23
N GLY A 188 -4.54 12.23 -13.16
CA GLY A 188 -5.83 11.61 -13.42
C GLY A 188 -6.40 10.84 -12.22
N LEU A 189 -5.56 10.08 -11.52
CA LEU A 189 -5.94 9.38 -10.29
C LEU A 189 -6.36 10.35 -9.20
N ASN A 190 -5.63 11.44 -9.00
CA ASN A 190 -5.99 12.47 -8.02
C ASN A 190 -7.38 13.06 -8.33
N THR A 191 -7.65 13.35 -9.61
CA THR A 191 -8.99 13.80 -10.05
C THR A 191 -10.07 12.75 -9.79
N ILE A 192 -9.79 11.46 -10.05
CA ILE A 192 -10.74 10.37 -9.76
C ILE A 192 -11.00 10.27 -8.26
N TYR A 193 -9.97 10.38 -7.42
CA TYR A 193 -10.14 10.36 -5.96
C TYR A 193 -11.01 11.53 -5.49
N GLU A 194 -10.81 12.73 -6.03
CA GLU A 194 -11.67 13.88 -5.72
C GLU A 194 -13.13 13.62 -6.14
N ILE A 195 -13.35 13.10 -7.35
CA ILE A 195 -14.69 12.73 -7.84
C ILE A 195 -15.30 11.63 -6.96
N GLN A 196 -14.52 10.64 -6.54
CA GLN A 196 -14.98 9.54 -5.70
C GLN A 196 -15.38 10.04 -4.31
N LEU A 197 -14.57 10.89 -3.69
CA LEU A 197 -14.91 11.51 -2.41
C LEU A 197 -16.20 12.35 -2.52
N LYS A 198 -16.34 13.12 -3.60
CA LYS A 198 -17.56 13.89 -3.88
C LYS A 198 -18.78 12.98 -4.11
N SER A 199 -18.62 11.92 -4.88
CA SER A 199 -19.68 10.94 -5.16
C SER A 199 -20.13 10.20 -3.89
N VAL A 200 -19.19 9.78 -3.04
CA VAL A 200 -19.47 9.18 -1.74
C VAL A 200 -20.22 10.16 -0.84
N SER A 201 -19.83 11.43 -0.83
CA SER A 201 -20.56 12.47 -0.09
C SER A 201 -22.01 12.62 -0.56
N THR A 202 -22.24 12.69 -1.88
CA THR A 202 -23.59 12.72 -2.46
C THR A 202 -24.39 11.43 -2.16
N GLN A 203 -23.71 10.28 -2.12
CA GLN A 203 -24.32 9.01 -1.77
C GLN A 203 -24.76 8.99 -0.30
N LEU A 204 -23.92 9.50 0.62
CA LEU A 204 -24.26 9.66 2.03
C LEU A 204 -25.47 10.58 2.22
N GLU A 205 -25.55 11.70 1.49
CA GLU A 205 -26.70 12.61 1.53
C GLU A 205 -27.99 11.91 1.05
N SER A 206 -27.88 11.05 0.04
CA SER A 206 -29.01 10.27 -0.47
C SER A 206 -29.46 9.22 0.54
N ILE A 207 -28.52 8.54 1.21
CA ILE A 207 -28.80 7.60 2.30
C ILE A 207 -29.50 8.32 3.46
N ASP A 208 -29.05 9.52 3.82
CA ASP A 208 -29.66 10.33 4.87
C ASP A 208 -31.10 10.77 4.51
N ARG A 209 -31.35 11.15 3.25
CA ARG A 209 -32.72 11.37 2.73
C ARG A 209 -33.59 10.12 2.83
N VAL A 210 -33.08 8.96 2.44
CA VAL A 210 -33.81 7.69 2.52
C VAL A 210 -34.12 7.32 3.99
N ASN A 211 -33.15 7.46 4.89
CA ASN A 211 -33.33 7.19 6.31
C ASN A 211 -34.40 8.12 6.94
N ARG A 212 -34.41 9.40 6.56
CA ARG A 212 -35.50 10.31 6.96
C ARG A 212 -36.85 9.84 6.44
N GLY A 213 -36.95 9.50 5.15
CA GLY A 213 -38.19 8.99 4.56
C GLY A 213 -38.70 7.73 5.27
N ILE A 214 -37.80 6.81 5.63
CA ILE A 214 -38.14 5.61 6.41
C ILE A 214 -38.66 5.98 7.81
N LYS A 215 -38.04 6.98 8.46
CA LYS A 215 -38.49 7.46 9.77
C LYS A 215 -39.88 8.10 9.68
N ASP A 216 -40.13 8.92 8.67
CA ASP A 216 -41.42 9.55 8.43
C ASP A 216 -42.50 8.49 8.13
N ILE A 217 -42.19 7.47 7.34
CA ILE A 217 -43.08 6.32 7.08
C ILE A 217 -43.40 5.58 8.38
N ARG A 218 -42.38 5.31 9.21
CA ARG A 218 -42.57 4.66 10.51
C ARG A 218 -43.51 5.47 11.40
N ASP A 219 -43.26 6.77 11.52
CA ASP A 219 -44.05 7.65 12.39
C ASP A 219 -45.48 7.82 11.85
N MET A 220 -45.67 7.85 10.52
CA MET A 220 -47.00 7.84 9.90
C MET A 220 -47.74 6.51 10.16
N TYR A 221 -47.05 5.38 10.03
CA TYR A 221 -47.61 4.06 10.27
C TYR A 221 -48.04 3.89 11.73
N GLU A 222 -47.21 4.34 12.67
CA GLU A 222 -47.50 4.30 14.11
C GLU A 222 -48.71 5.18 14.47
N LYS A 223 -48.76 6.41 13.93
CA LYS A 223 -49.94 7.29 14.09
C LYS A 223 -51.20 6.71 13.47
N SER A 224 -51.10 6.14 12.26
CA SER A 224 -52.24 5.55 11.56
C SER A 224 -52.78 4.31 12.27
N ALA A 225 -51.89 3.46 12.82
CA ALA A 225 -52.28 2.33 13.64
C ALA A 225 -53.02 2.79 14.92
N ALA A 226 -52.49 3.80 15.60
CA ALA A 226 -53.15 4.38 16.77
C ALA A 226 -54.51 5.02 16.44
N GLN A 227 -54.61 5.71 15.30
CA GLN A 227 -55.86 6.32 14.84
C GLN A 227 -56.89 5.26 14.40
N SER A 228 -56.44 4.16 13.79
CA SER A 228 -57.31 3.03 13.41
C SER A 228 -57.95 2.38 14.64
N ALA A 229 -57.18 2.19 15.72
CA ALA A 229 -57.72 1.68 16.98
C ALA A 229 -58.83 2.60 17.55
N ARG A 230 -58.61 3.92 17.55
CA ARG A 230 -59.63 4.90 17.97
C ARG A 230 -60.85 4.91 17.05
N TYR A 231 -60.64 4.78 15.74
CA TYR A 231 -61.74 4.73 14.78
C TYR A 231 -62.65 3.52 15.00
N CYS A 232 -62.07 2.34 15.29
CA CYS A 232 -62.84 1.16 15.67
C CYS A 232 -63.68 1.42 16.93
N GLU A 233 -63.10 2.01 17.96
CA GLU A 233 -63.81 2.33 19.21
C GLU A 233 -64.99 3.29 18.98
N GLU A 234 -64.78 4.36 18.20
CA GLU A 234 -65.83 5.32 17.87
C GLU A 234 -66.91 4.71 16.96
N THR A 235 -66.54 3.83 16.04
CA THR A 235 -67.49 3.10 15.20
C THR A 235 -68.36 2.15 16.05
N GLU A 236 -67.78 1.48 17.04
CA GLU A 236 -68.53 0.66 18.01
C GLU A 236 -69.48 1.51 18.87
N LYS A 237 -69.05 2.69 19.33
CA LYS A 237 -69.94 3.64 20.03
C LYS A 237 -71.09 4.09 19.13
N MET A 238 -70.82 4.44 17.88
CA MET A 238 -71.83 4.84 16.91
C MET A 238 -72.83 3.71 16.65
N ALA A 239 -72.36 2.47 16.49
CA ALA A 239 -73.23 1.30 16.32
C ALA A 239 -74.14 1.09 17.54
N ARG A 240 -73.61 1.23 18.77
CA ARG A 240 -74.40 1.17 20.01
C ARG A 240 -75.47 2.27 20.06
N ASN A 241 -75.11 3.51 19.73
CA ASN A 241 -76.06 4.62 19.71
C ASN A 241 -77.18 4.40 18.69
N MET A 242 -76.85 3.88 17.51
CA MET A 242 -77.83 3.56 16.46
C MET A 242 -78.78 2.44 16.91
N GLN A 243 -78.28 1.41 17.59
CA GLN A 243 -79.12 0.36 18.20
C GLN A 243 -80.05 0.91 19.28
N GLN A 244 -79.55 1.79 20.15
CA GLN A 244 -80.36 2.43 21.19
C GLN A 244 -81.47 3.29 20.59
N LEU A 245 -81.16 4.11 19.58
CA LEU A 245 -82.15 4.90 18.85
C LEU A 245 -83.20 3.99 18.21
N ASN A 246 -82.78 2.93 17.51
CA ASN A 246 -83.70 1.97 16.92
C ASN A 246 -84.60 1.30 17.96
N SER A 247 -84.10 0.97 19.16
CA SER A 247 -84.91 0.43 20.25
C SER A 247 -85.93 1.44 20.79
N VAL A 248 -85.58 2.72 20.88
CA VAL A 248 -86.52 3.79 21.26
C VAL A 248 -87.59 3.96 20.18
N TYR A 249 -87.21 3.97 18.91
CA TYR A 249 -88.16 4.03 17.80
C TYR A 249 -89.09 2.82 17.79
N GLU A 250 -88.58 1.61 18.02
CA GLU A 250 -89.37 0.39 18.16
C GLU A 250 -90.37 0.50 19.32
N LYS A 251 -89.92 0.92 20.51
CA LYS A 251 -90.79 1.13 21.67
C LYS A 251 -91.87 2.18 21.40
N MET A 252 -91.54 3.26 20.68
CA MET A 252 -92.50 4.31 20.29
C MET A 252 -93.52 3.79 19.27
N LEU A 253 -93.07 3.08 18.23
CA LEU A 253 -93.95 2.42 17.25
C LEU A 253 -94.84 1.39 17.92
N HIS A 254 -94.30 0.59 18.83
CA HIS A 254 -95.05 -0.41 19.57
C HIS A 254 -96.08 0.24 20.49
N ALA A 255 -95.74 1.33 21.19
CA ALA A 255 -96.69 2.08 21.99
C ALA A 255 -97.81 2.71 21.14
N MET A 256 -97.48 3.23 19.95
CA MET A 256 -98.46 3.80 19.01
C MET A 256 -99.39 2.73 18.42
N THR A 257 -98.85 1.54 18.11
CA THR A 257 -99.63 0.42 17.53
C THR A 257 -100.42 -0.36 18.58
N VAL A 258 -99.91 -0.54 19.80
CA VAL A 258 -100.65 -1.15 20.93
C VAL A 258 -101.81 -0.27 21.37
N ASN A 259 -101.66 1.06 21.37
CA ASN A 259 -102.77 1.97 21.60
C ASN A 259 -103.83 1.91 20.49
N MET A 260 -103.43 1.52 19.27
CA MET A 260 -104.35 1.31 18.14
C MET A 260 -105.06 -0.06 18.21
N TYR A 261 -104.46 -1.07 18.85
CA TYR A 261 -105.01 -2.42 19.00
C TYR A 261 -105.75 -2.67 20.33
N ARG A 262 -105.93 -1.64 21.18
CA ARG A 262 -106.81 -1.71 22.34
C ARG A 262 -108.16 -1.06 22.00
N PRO A 263 -109.10 -1.79 21.36
CA PRO A 263 -110.45 -1.29 21.22
C PRO A 263 -111.09 -1.22 22.61
N MET A 264 -111.90 -0.19 22.80
CA MET A 264 -112.78 0.03 23.94
C MET A 264 -113.50 -1.27 24.33
N MET A 265 -113.07 -1.93 25.41
CA MET A 265 -113.77 -3.09 25.98
C MET A 265 -114.07 -2.79 27.45
N ASN A 266 -115.31 -2.31 27.66
CA ASN A 266 -116.15 -2.35 28.85
C ASN A 266 -115.57 -1.94 30.22
N ASP A 267 -116.02 -0.78 30.70
CA ASP A 267 -116.40 -0.57 32.09
C ASP A 267 -117.94 -0.58 32.19
N ILE A 268 -118.52 -1.63 32.78
CA ILE A 268 -119.85 -1.56 33.43
C ILE A 268 -119.77 -2.34 34.75
N PRO A 269 -119.93 -1.68 35.92
CA PRO A 269 -120.17 -2.36 37.18
C PRO A 269 -121.68 -2.42 37.51
N GLY A 270 -122.20 -3.64 37.61
CA GLY A 270 -123.21 -4.06 38.59
C GLY A 270 -124.64 -3.47 38.53
N ALA A 271 -125.58 -4.26 38.00
CA ALA A 271 -126.95 -4.32 38.52
C ALA A 271 -127.56 -5.71 38.27
N GLN A 272 -128.19 -6.25 39.31
CA GLN A 272 -128.74 -7.60 39.46
C GLN A 272 -129.93 -7.88 38.52
N SER A 273 -130.14 -9.14 38.12
CA SER A 273 -131.33 -9.93 38.49
C SER A 273 -131.46 -11.27 37.74
N SER A 274 -131.65 -12.32 38.55
CA SER A 274 -132.42 -13.56 38.37
C SER A 274 -132.79 -14.13 37.00
N GLY A 275 -132.61 -15.45 36.86
CA GLY A 275 -133.39 -16.25 35.91
C GLY A 275 -132.86 -17.67 35.74
N THR A 276 -133.46 -18.59 36.48
CA THR A 276 -133.27 -20.06 36.44
C THR A 276 -133.67 -20.72 35.12
N VAL A 277 -133.04 -21.88 34.89
CA VAL A 277 -133.23 -22.96 33.89
C VAL A 277 -132.55 -22.73 32.54
#